data_AF-A0A6L7WS57-F1
#
_entry.id   AF-A0A6L7WS57-F1
#
_cell.length_a   1.000
_cell.length_b   1.000
_cell.length_c   1.000
_cell.angle_alpha   90.00
_cell.angle_beta   90.00
_cell.angle_gamma   90.00
#
_symmetry.space_group_name_H-M   'P 1'
#
loop_
_entity.id
_entity.type
_entity.pdbx_description
1 polymer ?
#
loop_
_entity_poly.entity_id
_entity_poly.type
_entity_poly.pdbx_seq_one_letter_code
_entity_poly.pdbx_strand_id
1 'polypeptide(L)'
;MREDHDRDDHLRQQAWHYFALHAQQRLTTVNFYLVIATALTAAAVASFGENFRFPGLRLPAGLLLSLLSFAFWRLDLRNRELIESAEAALRTLEASGRLDGADGEPPVPWLFTREYRQSQERKAATSWTSYVVPHTYSHVFSVLFGSFLVTGLLIALLAVW
;
A
#
# COMPACT_ATOMS: atom_id res chain seq x y z
N MET A 1 -14.75 -24.07 27.75
CA MET A 1 -14.93 -22.67 28.21
C MET A 1 -13.61 -21.94 28.46
N ARG A 2 -12.70 -22.39 29.34
CA ARG A 2 -11.38 -21.72 29.50
C ARG A 2 -10.44 -21.98 28.31
N GLU A 3 -10.40 -23.22 27.83
CA GLU A 3 -9.58 -23.60 26.66
C GLU A 3 -10.00 -22.89 25.36
N ASP A 4 -11.30 -22.67 25.16
CA ASP A 4 -11.81 -21.94 23.97
C ASP A 4 -11.39 -20.47 23.99
N HIS A 5 -11.38 -19.85 25.18
CA HIS A 5 -10.98 -18.46 25.36
C HIS A 5 -9.48 -18.26 25.09
N ASP A 6 -8.64 -19.14 25.63
CA ASP A 6 -7.19 -19.10 25.42
C ASP A 6 -6.85 -19.29 23.92
N ARG A 7 -7.59 -20.16 23.21
CA ARG A 7 -7.42 -20.38 21.77
C ARG A 7 -7.79 -19.14 20.94
N ASP A 8 -8.92 -18.50 21.22
CA ASP A 8 -9.37 -17.31 20.49
C ASP A 8 -8.41 -16.14 20.68
N ASP A 9 -7.84 -15.99 21.88
CA ASP A 9 -6.85 -14.97 22.17
C ASP A 9 -5.52 -15.21 21.44
N HIS A 10 -5.07 -16.47 21.35
CA HIS A 10 -3.90 -16.83 20.53
C HIS A 10 -4.11 -16.54 19.04
N LEU A 11 -5.29 -16.88 18.49
CA LEU A 11 -5.62 -16.61 17.09
C LEU A 11 -5.71 -15.10 16.81
N ARG A 12 -6.30 -14.34 17.74
CA ARG A 12 -6.37 -12.87 17.64
C ARG A 12 -4.98 -12.26 17.67
N GLN A 13 -4.11 -12.73 18.57
CA GLN A 13 -2.73 -12.25 18.66
C GLN A 13 -1.93 -12.59 17.39
N GLN A 14 -2.09 -13.80 16.85
CA GLN A 14 -1.47 -14.21 15.60
C GLN A 14 -1.94 -13.33 14.43
N ALA A 15 -3.25 -13.11 14.28
CA ALA A 15 -3.82 -12.29 13.22
C ALA A 15 -3.37 -10.82 13.34
N TRP A 16 -3.32 -10.28 14.56
CA TRP A 16 -2.80 -8.93 14.81
C TRP A 16 -1.32 -8.81 14.48
N HIS A 17 -0.50 -9.79 14.88
CA HIS A 17 0.93 -9.77 14.57
C HIS A 17 1.17 -9.84 13.05
N TYR A 18 0.40 -10.67 12.35
CA TYR A 18 0.45 -10.77 10.90
C TYR A 18 0.04 -9.46 10.20
N PHE A 19 -1.06 -8.84 10.64
CA PHE A 19 -1.49 -7.52 10.18
C PHE A 19 -0.40 -6.46 10.39
N ALA A 20 0.12 -6.34 11.62
CA ALA A 20 1.11 -5.34 11.98
C ALA A 20 2.42 -5.52 11.19
N LEU A 21 2.87 -6.78 11.01
CA LEU A 21 4.05 -7.11 10.22
C LEU A 21 3.90 -6.61 8.78
N HIS A 22 2.79 -6.93 8.11
CA HIS A 22 2.59 -6.55 6.71
C HIS A 22 2.31 -5.05 6.53
N ALA A 23 1.62 -4.41 7.48
CA ALA A 23 1.46 -2.96 7.53
C ALA A 23 2.82 -2.25 7.64
N GLN A 24 3.71 -2.73 8.52
CA GLN A 24 5.06 -2.19 8.68
C GLN A 24 5.94 -2.45 7.45
N GLN A 25 5.84 -3.66 6.86
CA GLN A 25 6.55 -3.99 5.63
C GLN A 25 6.16 -3.05 4.50
N ARG A 26 4.87 -2.72 4.35
CA ARG A 26 4.39 -1.80 3.32
C ARG A 26 5.01 -0.41 3.43
N LEU A 27 5.02 0.19 4.62
CA LEU A 27 5.68 1.49 4.85
C LEU A 27 7.18 1.42 4.55
N THR A 28 7.82 0.33 4.99
CA THR A 28 9.25 0.10 4.76
C THR A 28 9.58 -0.01 3.26
N THR A 29 8.80 -0.78 2.50
CA THR A 29 8.92 -0.93 1.05
C THR A 29 8.78 0.40 0.32
N VAL A 30 7.78 1.23 0.70
CA VAL A 30 7.59 2.56 0.11
C VAL A 30 8.76 3.50 0.42
N ASN A 31 9.26 3.49 1.67
CA ASN A 31 10.41 4.32 2.04
C ASN A 31 11.67 3.93 1.25
N PHE A 32 11.97 2.64 1.12
CA PHE A 32 13.09 2.18 0.29
C PHE A 32 12.92 2.57 -1.18
N TYR A 33 11.71 2.46 -1.71
CA TYR A 33 11.41 2.90 -3.06
C TYR A 33 11.70 4.39 -3.25
N LEU A 34 11.21 5.26 -2.36
CA LEU A 34 11.41 6.70 -2.46
C LEU A 34 12.90 7.07 -2.48
N VAL A 35 13.71 6.44 -1.63
CA VAL A 35 15.16 6.67 -1.60
C VAL A 35 15.79 6.30 -2.94
N ILE A 36 15.49 5.13 -3.49
CA ILE A 36 16.08 4.67 -4.75
C ILE A 36 15.55 5.47 -5.94
N ALA A 37 14.24 5.74 -5.99
CA ALA A 37 13.60 6.48 -7.07
C ALA A 37 14.08 7.92 -7.13
N THR A 38 14.21 8.61 -6.00
CA THR A 38 14.74 9.98 -5.95
C THR A 38 16.22 10.02 -6.33
N ALA A 39 17.04 9.07 -5.86
CA ALA A 39 18.44 8.96 -6.23
C ALA A 39 18.62 8.70 -7.74
N LEU A 40 17.85 7.77 -8.32
CA LEU A 40 17.87 7.48 -9.76
C LEU A 40 17.38 8.67 -10.59
N THR A 41 16.32 9.34 -10.12
CA THR A 41 15.81 10.54 -10.81
C THR A 41 16.86 11.65 -10.80
N ALA A 42 17.50 11.92 -9.66
CA ALA A 42 18.57 12.91 -9.56
C ALA A 42 19.78 12.55 -10.45
N ALA A 43 20.19 11.29 -10.47
CA ALA A 43 21.26 10.81 -11.34
C ALA A 43 20.90 10.96 -12.83
N ALA A 44 19.66 10.64 -13.20
CA ALA A 44 19.17 10.80 -14.56
C ALA A 44 19.13 12.28 -14.97
N VAL A 45 18.61 13.18 -14.14
CA VAL A 45 18.60 14.62 -14.42
C VAL A 45 20.03 15.17 -14.54
N ALA A 46 20.94 14.80 -13.63
CA ALA A 46 22.33 15.24 -13.67
C ALA A 46 23.04 14.80 -14.98
N SER A 47 22.65 13.66 -15.55
CA SER A 47 23.23 13.17 -16.80
C SER A 47 22.87 13.98 -18.05
N PHE A 48 21.89 14.89 -17.96
CA PHE A 48 21.57 15.85 -19.04
C PHE A 48 22.48 17.09 -19.05
N GLY A 49 23.35 17.27 -18.05
CA GLY A 49 24.30 18.39 -18.02
C GLY A 49 25.31 18.34 -19.19
N GLU A 50 25.63 19.50 -19.77
CA GLU A 50 26.49 19.65 -20.95
C GLU A 50 27.90 19.03 -20.79
N ASN A 51 28.40 18.96 -19.55
CA ASN A 51 29.73 18.42 -19.23
C ASN A 51 29.71 16.96 -18.76
N PHE A 52 28.60 16.23 -18.91
CA PHE A 52 28.50 14.87 -18.41
C PHE A 52 29.27 13.88 -19.28
N ARG A 53 30.31 13.25 -18.71
CA ARG A 53 31.23 12.32 -19.41
C ARG A 53 30.57 11.08 -20.02
N PHE A 54 29.37 10.70 -19.59
CA PHE A 54 28.72 9.45 -19.98
C PHE A 54 27.24 9.64 -20.36
N PRO A 55 26.93 10.26 -21.52
CA PRO A 55 25.54 10.49 -21.95
C PRO A 55 24.75 9.18 -22.16
N GLY A 56 25.44 8.06 -22.43
CA GLY A 56 24.83 6.73 -22.53
C GLY A 56 24.23 6.20 -21.22
N LEU A 57 24.45 6.85 -20.08
CA LEU A 57 23.87 6.47 -18.79
C LEU A 57 22.37 6.81 -18.68
N ARG A 58 21.86 7.72 -19.53
CA ARG A 58 20.46 8.18 -19.52
C ARG A 58 19.46 7.05 -19.76
N LEU A 59 19.74 6.21 -20.77
CA LEU A 59 18.88 5.09 -21.15
C LEU A 59 18.77 4.02 -20.05
N PRO A 60 19.88 3.43 -19.53
CA PRO A 60 19.79 2.44 -18.47
C PRO A 60 19.22 3.03 -17.17
N ALA A 61 19.47 4.31 -16.86
CA ALA A 61 18.88 4.96 -15.68
C ALA A 61 17.34 5.07 -15.78
N GLY A 62 16.81 5.52 -16.92
CA GLY A 62 15.37 5.63 -17.15
C GLY A 62 14.67 4.26 -17.19
N LEU A 63 15.29 3.27 -17.84
CA LEU A 63 14.77 1.90 -17.86
C LEU A 63 14.79 1.27 -16.46
N LEU A 64 15.86 1.46 -15.69
CA LEU A 64 15.97 0.94 -14.32
C LEU A 64 14.92 1.59 -13.41
N LEU A 65 14.71 2.90 -13.50
CA LEU A 65 13.67 3.60 -12.74
C LEU A 65 12.27 3.06 -13.07
N SER A 66 11.99 2.82 -14.35
CA SER A 66 10.71 2.26 -14.81
C SER A 66 10.51 0.83 -14.30
N LEU A 67 11.54 -0.01 -14.42
CA LEU A 67 11.53 -1.40 -13.96
C LEU A 67 11.32 -1.49 -12.45
N LEU A 68 12.03 -0.68 -11.67
CA LEU A 68 11.87 -0.64 -10.22
C LEU A 68 10.48 -0.12 -9.83
N SER A 69 9.97 0.92 -10.49
CA SER A 69 8.62 1.43 -10.23
C SER A 69 7.56 0.35 -10.45
N PHE A 70 7.69 -0.43 -11.53
CA PHE A 70 6.80 -1.57 -11.78
C PHE A 70 6.95 -2.68 -10.73
N ALA A 71 8.18 -3.05 -10.38
CA ALA A 71 8.45 -4.09 -9.39
C ALA A 71 7.90 -3.72 -7.99
N PHE A 72 8.16 -2.50 -7.54
CA PHE A 72 7.67 -2.01 -6.25
C PHE A 72 6.16 -1.82 -6.22
N TRP A 73 5.55 -1.40 -7.33
CA TRP A 73 4.08 -1.37 -7.43
C TRP A 73 3.47 -2.76 -7.23
N ARG A 74 4.08 -3.80 -7.82
CA ARG A 74 3.61 -5.19 -7.63
C ARG A 74 3.79 -5.67 -6.19
N LEU A 75 4.89 -5.31 -5.54
CA LEU A 75 5.12 -5.61 -4.13
C LEU A 75 4.11 -4.92 -3.20
N ASP A 76 3.78 -3.64 -3.44
CA ASP A 76 2.75 -2.93 -2.67
C ASP A 76 1.38 -3.59 -2.84
N LEU A 77 1.03 -3.98 -4.06
CA LEU A 77 -0.23 -4.69 -4.33
C LEU A 77 -0.31 -6.01 -3.55
N ARG A 78 0.79 -6.77 -3.50
CA ARG A 78 0.84 -8.01 -2.72
C ARG A 78 0.71 -7.76 -1.22
N ASN A 79 1.42 -6.77 -0.67
CA ASN A 79 1.30 -6.41 0.74
C ASN A 79 -0.13 -5.99 1.09
N ARG A 80 -0.83 -5.28 0.19
CA ARG A 80 -2.23 -4.94 0.38
C ARG A 80 -3.12 -6.17 0.52
N GLU A 81 -2.96 -7.18 -0.35
CA GLU A 81 -3.73 -8.43 -0.27
C GLU A 81 -3.52 -9.16 1.08
N LEU A 82 -2.29 -9.16 1.60
CA LEU A 82 -1.96 -9.80 2.88
C LEU A 82 -2.59 -9.05 4.06
N ILE A 83 -2.57 -7.72 4.03
CA ILE A 83 -3.24 -6.87 5.03
C ILE A 83 -4.75 -7.10 5.00
N GLU A 84 -5.38 -7.09 3.82
CA GLU A 84 -6.82 -7.35 3.66
C GLU A 84 -7.21 -8.74 4.17
N SER A 85 -6.33 -9.74 3.98
CA SER A 85 -6.52 -11.10 4.51
C SER A 85 -6.45 -11.14 6.05
N ALA A 86 -5.51 -10.39 6.64
CA ALA A 86 -5.38 -10.26 8.09
C ALA A 86 -6.59 -9.55 8.71
N GLU A 87 -7.06 -8.46 8.08
CA GLU A 87 -8.27 -7.74 8.48
C GLU A 87 -9.51 -8.62 8.37
N ALA A 88 -9.60 -9.49 7.34
CA ALA A 88 -10.69 -10.47 7.25
C ALA A 88 -10.67 -11.45 8.42
N ALA A 89 -9.51 -12.00 8.78
CA ALA A 89 -9.36 -12.89 9.93
C ALA A 89 -9.74 -12.18 11.24
N LEU A 90 -9.26 -10.96 11.47
CA LEU A 90 -9.58 -10.17 12.66
C LEU A 90 -11.09 -9.89 12.77
N ARG A 91 -11.76 -9.54 11.66
CA ARG A 91 -13.22 -9.36 11.64
C ARG A 91 -13.97 -10.65 11.95
N THR A 92 -13.51 -11.80 11.47
CA THR A 92 -14.14 -13.08 11.82
C THR A 92 -14.00 -13.41 13.30
N LEU A 93 -12.86 -13.07 13.92
CA LEU A 93 -12.61 -13.26 15.35
C LEU A 93 -13.36 -12.24 16.23
N GLU A 94 -13.59 -11.02 15.74
CA GLU A 94 -14.50 -10.05 16.38
C GLU A 94 -15.93 -10.62 16.36
N ALA A 95 -16.40 -11.10 15.21
CA ALA A 95 -17.74 -11.64 15.03
C ALA A 95 -18.03 -12.92 15.82
N SER A 96 -17.02 -13.76 16.05
CA SER A 96 -17.13 -14.93 16.93
C SER A 96 -16.98 -14.58 18.42
N GLY A 97 -16.47 -13.39 18.72
CA GLY A 97 -16.33 -12.88 20.07
C GLY A 97 -17.69 -12.70 20.74
N ARG A 98 -17.83 -13.30 21.93
CA ARG A 98 -19.05 -13.32 22.75
C ARG A 98 -19.40 -11.98 23.41
N LEU A 99 -18.87 -10.88 22.87
CA LEU A 99 -19.20 -9.54 23.30
C LEU A 99 -20.52 -9.18 22.61
N ASP A 100 -21.63 -9.48 23.29
CA ASP A 100 -22.95 -9.06 22.83
C ASP A 100 -23.00 -7.53 22.83
N GLY A 101 -23.11 -6.95 21.63
CA GLY A 101 -23.39 -5.53 21.48
C GLY A 101 -24.79 -5.26 21.99
N ALA A 102 -24.94 -4.29 22.89
CA ALA A 102 -26.26 -3.77 23.19
C ALA A 102 -26.85 -3.13 21.91
N ASP A 103 -28.09 -3.46 21.60
CA ASP A 103 -28.94 -2.70 20.68
C ASP A 103 -28.48 -2.63 19.20
N GLY A 104 -28.00 -3.74 18.62
CA GLY A 104 -27.77 -3.86 17.17
C GLY A 104 -26.53 -3.13 16.63
N GLU A 105 -25.82 -2.42 17.51
CA GLU A 105 -24.51 -1.83 17.25
C GLU A 105 -23.41 -2.83 17.64
N PRO A 106 -22.35 -3.00 16.82
CA PRO A 106 -21.20 -3.79 17.24
C PRO A 106 -20.57 -3.16 18.50
N PRO A 107 -20.20 -3.95 19.53
CA PRO A 107 -19.60 -3.42 20.73
C PRO A 107 -18.38 -2.54 20.41
N VAL A 108 -18.14 -1.49 21.20
CA VAL A 108 -16.99 -0.55 21.07
C VAL A 108 -15.65 -1.21 20.69
N PRO A 109 -15.26 -2.41 21.19
CA PRO A 109 -14.03 -3.10 20.79
C PRO A 109 -13.96 -3.62 19.34
N TRP A 110 -15.03 -3.61 18.55
CA TRP A 110 -15.06 -4.10 17.16
C TRP A 110 -14.55 -3.03 16.18
N LEU A 111 -13.29 -2.66 16.32
CA LEU A 111 -12.66 -1.59 15.54
C LEU A 111 -12.68 -1.91 14.05
N PHE A 112 -12.26 -3.13 13.66
CA PHE A 112 -12.11 -3.51 12.26
C PHE A 112 -13.47 -3.65 11.55
N THR A 113 -14.47 -4.17 12.25
CA THR A 113 -15.82 -4.29 11.69
C THR A 113 -16.49 -2.93 11.49
N ARG A 114 -16.30 -1.99 12.43
CA ARG A 114 -16.82 -0.61 12.32
C ARG A 114 -16.16 0.15 11.18
N GLU A 115 -14.84 0.11 11.08
CA GLU A 115 -14.08 0.76 9.99
C GLU A 115 -14.46 0.17 8.63
N TYR A 116 -14.66 -1.14 8.55
CA TYR A 116 -15.10 -1.80 7.32
C TYR A 116 -16.52 -1.37 6.90
N ARG A 117 -17.49 -1.34 7.83
CA ARG A 117 -18.85 -0.85 7.55
C ARG A 117 -18.83 0.61 7.09
N GLN A 118 -18.12 1.47 7.82
CA GLN A 118 -18.01 2.89 7.46
C GLN A 118 -17.39 3.07 6.07
N SER A 119 -16.40 2.26 5.72
CA SER A 119 -15.79 2.27 4.39
C SER A 119 -16.76 1.84 3.30
N GLN A 120 -17.63 0.86 3.56
CA GLN A 120 -18.66 0.42 2.61
C GLN A 120 -19.80 1.42 2.48
N GLU A 121 -20.26 2.01 3.58
CA GLU A 121 -21.26 3.09 3.57
C GLU A 121 -20.75 4.30 2.81
N ARG A 122 -19.49 4.69 3.00
CA ARG A 122 -18.85 5.73 2.18
C ARG A 122 -18.85 5.35 0.70
N LYS A 123 -18.51 4.12 0.34
CA LYS A 123 -18.54 3.64 -1.05
C LYS A 123 -19.96 3.65 -1.63
N ALA A 124 -20.96 3.27 -0.85
CA ALA A 124 -22.37 3.24 -1.26
C ALA A 124 -22.98 4.65 -1.35
N ALA A 125 -22.56 5.58 -0.48
CA ALA A 125 -22.97 6.98 -0.49
C ALA A 125 -22.19 7.82 -1.53
N THR A 126 -21.10 7.28 -2.06
CA THR A 126 -20.29 7.95 -3.08
C THR A 126 -20.92 7.75 -4.45
N SER A 127 -21.58 8.79 -4.96
CA SER A 127 -21.98 8.90 -6.37
C SER A 127 -20.74 8.93 -7.28
N TRP A 128 -20.88 8.40 -8.50
CA TRP A 128 -19.88 8.37 -9.57
C TRP A 128 -19.19 9.73 -9.83
N THR A 129 -19.84 10.85 -9.50
CA THR A 129 -19.32 12.22 -9.69
C THR A 129 -18.53 12.78 -8.51
N SER A 130 -18.45 12.07 -7.38
CA SER A 130 -17.79 12.60 -6.19
C SER A 130 -16.29 12.30 -6.21
N TYR A 131 -15.52 13.32 -6.60
CA TYR A 131 -14.04 13.36 -6.55
C TYR A 131 -13.46 13.21 -5.13
N VAL A 132 -14.32 13.08 -4.13
CA VAL A 132 -13.97 12.97 -2.70
C VAL A 132 -14.08 11.53 -2.23
N VAL A 133 -13.61 10.58 -3.05
CA VAL A 133 -13.31 9.24 -2.53
C VAL A 133 -12.20 9.43 -1.49
N PRO A 134 -12.37 9.00 -0.22
CA PRO A 134 -11.28 9.06 0.74
C PRO A 134 -10.10 8.31 0.12
N HIS A 135 -9.02 9.02 -0.21
CA HIS A 135 -7.86 8.42 -0.84
C HIS A 135 -7.33 7.33 0.09
N THR A 136 -7.69 6.09 -0.18
CA THR A 136 -7.08 4.94 0.46
C THR A 136 -5.58 5.06 0.18
N TYR A 137 -4.73 4.93 1.19
CA TYR A 137 -3.26 5.04 1.05
C TYR A 137 -2.71 4.31 -0.20
N SER A 138 -3.35 3.20 -0.60
CA SER A 138 -3.06 2.43 -1.82
C SER A 138 -3.21 3.19 -3.14
N HIS A 139 -4.17 4.10 -3.26
CA HIS A 139 -4.32 4.92 -4.46
C HIS A 139 -3.18 5.94 -4.58
N VAL A 140 -2.81 6.60 -3.47
CA VAL A 140 -1.70 7.57 -3.46
C VAL A 140 -0.41 6.89 -3.86
N PHE A 141 -0.12 5.70 -3.31
CA PHE A 141 1.10 4.97 -3.65
C PHE A 141 1.09 4.49 -5.10
N SER A 142 -0.03 3.98 -5.61
CA SER A 142 -0.14 3.57 -7.01
C SER A 142 0.10 4.74 -7.98
N VAL A 143 -0.46 5.93 -7.68
CA VAL A 143 -0.23 7.15 -8.46
C VAL A 143 1.24 7.56 -8.40
N LEU A 144 1.87 7.45 -7.22
CA LEU A 144 3.28 7.75 -7.02
C LEU A 144 4.18 6.82 -7.84
N PHE A 145 3.98 5.50 -7.79
CA PHE A 145 4.73 4.56 -8.63
C PHE A 145 4.51 4.82 -10.12
N GLY A 146 3.27 5.15 -10.50
CA GLY A 146 2.91 5.48 -11.89
C GLY A 146 3.62 6.73 -12.41
N SER A 147 3.73 7.79 -11.60
CA SER A 147 4.39 9.04 -12.03
C SER A 147 5.89 8.84 -12.27
N PHE A 148 6.59 8.11 -11.40
CA PHE A 148 7.99 7.77 -11.59
C PHE A 148 8.22 6.81 -12.77
N LEU A 149 7.29 5.88 -13.03
CA LEU A 149 7.35 5.00 -14.20
C LEU A 149 7.25 5.82 -15.50
N VAL A 150 6.27 6.73 -15.59
CA VAL A 150 6.15 7.63 -16.76
C VAL A 150 7.39 8.51 -16.89
N THR A 151 7.90 9.03 -15.79
CA THR A 151 9.13 9.85 -15.78
C THR A 151 10.34 9.06 -16.29
N GLY A 152 10.51 7.81 -15.85
CA GLY A 152 11.58 6.93 -16.33
C GLY A 152 11.47 6.62 -17.82
N LEU A 153 10.26 6.37 -18.33
CA LEU A 153 10.03 6.16 -19.76
C LEU A 153 10.31 7.41 -20.59
N LEU A 154 9.89 8.60 -20.12
CA LEU A 154 10.19 9.87 -20.80
C LEU A 154 11.70 10.13 -20.87
N ILE A 155 12.43 9.88 -19.78
CA ILE A 155 13.89 9.99 -19.75
C ILE A 155 14.53 9.02 -20.75
N ALA A 156 14.05 7.77 -20.80
CA ALA A 156 14.56 6.78 -21.73
C ALA A 156 14.30 7.18 -23.20
N LEU A 157 13.12 7.75 -23.50
CA LEU A 157 12.80 8.24 -24.85
C LEU A 157 13.67 9.43 -25.26
N LEU A 158 13.84 10.41 -24.37
CA LEU A 158 14.73 11.56 -24.57
C LEU A 158 16.22 11.16 -24.66
N ALA A 159 16.59 9.96 -24.19
CA ALA A 159 17.96 9.47 -24.31
C ALA A 159 18.25 8.89 -25.70
N VAL A 160 17.22 8.46 -26.42
CA VAL A 160 17.34 7.86 -27.77
C VAL A 160 17.27 8.93 -28.86
N TRP A 161 16.63 10.06 -28.58
CA TRP A 161 16.44 11.18 -29.49
C TRP A 161 17.51 12.26 -29.28
#